data_AF-A0A970ENT3-F1
#
_entry.id   AF-A0A970ENT3-F1
#
_cell.length_a   1.000
_cell.length_b   1.000
_cell.length_c   1.000
_cell.angle_alpha   90.00
_cell.angle_beta   90.00
_cell.angle_gamma   90.00
#
_symmetry.space_group_name_H-M   'P 1'
#
loop_
_entity.id
_entity.type
_entity.pdbx_description
1 polymer ?
#
loop_
_entity_poly.entity_id
_entity_poly.type
_entity_poly.pdbx_seq_one_letter_code
_entity_poly.pdbx_strand_id
1 'polypeptide(L)'
;MNSVEVVGRTVEEAISEALSRLQATRDEVNITVLDEGTKGLFGILGSKQARVLVEKIAVHERKLAHALTFLKQLLAKMGVEAEVVGTADEETI
;
A
#
# COMPACT_ATOMS: atom_id res chain seq x y z
N MET A 1 -7.44 -7.41 9.87
CA MET A 1 -6.89 -6.81 8.64
C MET A 1 -7.75 -7.19 7.45
N ASN A 2 -8.07 -6.23 6.58
CA ASN A 2 -8.83 -6.46 5.36
C ASN A 2 -7.86 -6.51 4.17
N SER A 3 -7.82 -7.64 3.48
CA SER A 3 -7.01 -7.83 2.27
C SER A 3 -7.84 -8.46 1.15
N VAL A 4 -7.42 -8.22 -0.10
CA VAL A 4 -8.00 -8.85 -1.29
C VAL A 4 -6.90 -9.27 -2.25
N GLU A 5 -7.02 -10.48 -2.79
CA GLU A 5 -6.24 -10.91 -3.96
C GLU A 5 -7.08 -10.69 -5.22
N VAL A 6 -6.49 -10.03 -6.23
CA VAL A 6 -7.17 -9.70 -7.49
C VAL A 6 -6.30 -10.10 -8.67
N VAL A 7 -6.96 -10.60 -9.71
CA VAL A 7 -6.36 -11.00 -10.99
C VAL A 7 -6.79 -10.01 -12.06
N GLY A 8 -5.85 -9.48 -12.86
CA GLY A 8 -6.12 -8.53 -13.94
C GLY A 8 -5.30 -8.83 -15.19
N ARG A 9 -5.62 -8.20 -16.33
CA ARG A 9 -4.79 -8.39 -17.55
C ARG A 9 -3.43 -7.74 -17.40
N THR A 10 -3.35 -6.71 -16.56
CA THR A 10 -2.11 -6.03 -16.16
C THR A 10 -2.09 -5.84 -14.64
N VAL A 11 -0.90 -5.57 -14.09
CA VAL A 11 -0.72 -5.26 -12.67
C VAL A 11 -1.56 -4.02 -12.29
N GLU A 12 -1.51 -2.95 -13.08
CA GLU A 12 -2.31 -1.74 -12.86
C GLU A 12 -3.81 -1.99 -12.83
N GLU A 13 -4.35 -2.81 -13.74
CA GLU A 13 -5.76 -3.19 -13.72
C GLU A 13 -6.14 -3.92 -12.43
N ALA A 14 -5.32 -4.91 -12.04
CA ALA A 14 -5.55 -5.68 -10.82
C ALA A 14 -5.49 -4.80 -9.57
N ILE A 15 -4.54 -3.84 -9.52
CA ILE A 15 -4.44 -2.87 -8.42
C ILE A 15 -5.66 -1.96 -8.39
N SER A 16 -6.08 -1.41 -9.54
CA SER A 16 -7.22 -0.50 -9.60
C SER A 16 -8.50 -1.16 -9.11
N GLU A 17 -8.74 -2.41 -9.52
CA GLU A 17 -9.87 -3.19 -9.06
C GLU A 17 -9.78 -3.52 -7.55
N ALA A 18 -8.59 -3.91 -7.06
CA ALA A 18 -8.39 -4.17 -5.64
C ALA A 18 -8.65 -2.93 -4.76
N LEU A 19 -8.16 -1.76 -5.16
CA LEU A 19 -8.41 -0.48 -4.47
C LEU A 19 -9.91 -0.14 -4.44
N SER A 20 -10.61 -0.36 -5.55
CA SER A 20 -12.06 -0.16 -5.63
C SER A 20 -12.82 -1.08 -4.67
N ARG A 21 -12.48 -2.38 -4.63
CA ARG A 21 -13.09 -3.36 -3.72
C ARG A 21 -12.84 -3.04 -2.25
N LEU A 22 -11.64 -2.56 -1.92
CA LEU A 22 -11.28 -2.18 -0.55
C LEU A 22 -11.82 -0.81 -0.14
N GLN A 23 -12.33 0.00 -1.08
CA GLN A 23 -12.68 1.40 -0.85
C GLN A 23 -11.52 2.12 -0.15
N ALA A 24 -10.36 2.10 -0.80
CA ALA A 24 -9.11 2.62 -0.27
C ALA A 24 -8.36 3.39 -1.35
N THR A 25 -7.58 4.39 -0.95
CA THR A 25 -6.59 5.02 -1.83
C THR A 25 -5.24 4.30 -1.75
N ARG A 26 -4.36 4.57 -2.72
CA ARG A 26 -3.08 3.85 -2.85
C ARG A 26 -2.15 4.05 -1.65
N ASP A 27 -2.27 5.17 -0.94
CA ASP A 27 -1.55 5.49 0.29
C ASP A 27 -2.12 4.80 1.55
N GLU A 28 -3.26 4.10 1.42
CA GLU A 28 -3.93 3.43 2.54
C GLU A 28 -3.71 1.91 2.53
N VAL A 29 -2.92 1.41 1.58
CA VAL A 29 -2.75 -0.01 1.35
C VAL A 29 -1.28 -0.36 1.09
N ASN A 30 -0.93 -1.59 1.45
CA ASN A 30 0.25 -2.27 0.94
C ASN A 30 -0.15 -3.08 -0.29
N ILE A 31 0.67 -3.04 -1.34
CA ILE A 31 0.44 -3.77 -2.59
C ILE A 31 1.61 -4.71 -2.81
N THR A 32 1.30 -6.00 -2.91
CA THR A 32 2.25 -7.06 -3.23
C THR A 32 1.88 -7.66 -4.59
N VAL A 33 2.78 -7.56 -5.56
CA VAL A 33 2.59 -8.24 -6.86
C VAL A 33 2.98 -9.71 -6.68
N LEU A 34 1.99 -10.60 -6.79
CA LEU A 34 2.19 -12.05 -6.67
C LEU A 34 2.62 -12.66 -8.01
N ASP A 35 2.15 -12.07 -9.11
CA ASP A 35 2.49 -12.47 -10.48
C ASP A 35 2.37 -11.26 -11.40
N GLU A 36 3.42 -10.94 -12.16
CA GLU A 36 3.37 -9.83 -13.12
C GLU A 36 2.51 -10.17 -14.35
N GLY A 37 2.17 -11.45 -14.53
CA GLY A 37 1.57 -11.96 -15.75
C GLY A 37 2.58 -12.00 -16.89
N THR A 38 2.15 -12.47 -18.06
CA THR A 38 2.99 -12.48 -19.26
C THR A 38 2.18 -12.02 -20.46
N LYS A 39 2.76 -11.08 -21.23
CA LYS A 39 2.19 -10.68 -22.51
C LYS A 39 2.69 -11.65 -23.58
N GLY A 40 1.77 -12.46 -24.10
CA GLY A 40 2.03 -13.26 -25.30
C GLY A 40 2.28 -12.40 -26.54
N LEU A 41 2.91 -12.96 -27.56
CA LEU A 41 3.20 -12.25 -28.81
C LEU A 41 1.90 -11.76 -29.47
N PHE A 42 1.80 -10.45 -29.74
CA PHE A 42 0.61 -9.76 -30.26
C PHE A 42 -0.67 -9.81 -29.39
N GLY A 43 -0.61 -10.26 -28.13
CA GLY A 43 -1.79 -10.30 -27.25
C GLY A 43 -2.85 -11.35 -27.62
N ILE A 44 -2.56 -12.22 -28.59
CA ILE A 44 -3.50 -13.21 -29.16
C ILE A 44 -3.16 -14.64 -28.70
N LEU A 45 -1.93 -14.90 -28.27
CA LEU A 45 -1.44 -16.23 -27.92
C LEU A 45 -0.83 -16.27 -26.51
N GLY A 46 -1.56 -16.87 -25.56
CA GLY A 46 -1.00 -17.32 -24.27
C GLY A 46 -0.65 -16.23 -23.27
N SER A 47 -1.53 -15.25 -23.03
CA SER A 47 -1.31 -14.29 -21.94
C SER A 47 -1.67 -14.88 -20.58
N LYS A 48 -0.73 -14.81 -19.64
CA LYS A 48 -0.99 -15.09 -18.22
C LYS A 48 -1.43 -13.79 -17.56
N GLN A 49 -2.50 -13.84 -16.77
CA GLN A 49 -2.99 -12.68 -16.02
C GLN A 49 -2.05 -12.31 -14.88
N ALA A 50 -1.97 -11.02 -14.57
CA ALA A 50 -1.28 -10.51 -13.40
C ALA A 50 -2.10 -10.75 -12.14
N ARG A 51 -1.43 -10.95 -11.00
CA ARG A 51 -2.05 -11.14 -9.68
C ARG A 51 -1.40 -10.23 -8.65
N VAL A 52 -2.23 -9.59 -7.84
CA VAL A 52 -1.80 -8.71 -6.75
C VAL A 52 -2.57 -9.02 -5.48
N LEU A 53 -1.89 -8.93 -4.35
CA LEU A 53 -2.48 -8.90 -3.01
C LEU A 53 -2.44 -7.44 -2.54
N VAL A 54 -3.59 -6.92 -2.11
CA VAL A 54 -3.70 -5.58 -1.55
C VAL A 54 -4.26 -5.66 -0.14
N GLU A 55 -3.59 -5.01 0.80
CA GLU A 55 -3.89 -5.08 2.22
C GLU A 55 -4.06 -3.67 2.79
N LYS A 56 -5.17 -3.38 3.48
CA LYS A 56 -5.35 -2.08 4.15
C LYS A 56 -4.35 -1.92 5.29
N ILE A 57 -3.63 -0.80 5.28
CA ILE A 57 -2.80 -0.37 6.40
C ILE A 57 -3.72 0.02 7.55
N ALA A 58 -3.39 -0.43 8.76
CA ALA A 58 -4.17 -0.09 9.94
C ALA A 58 -4.19 1.44 10.17
N VAL A 59 -5.34 1.96 10.60
CA VAL A 59 -5.52 3.41 10.80
C VAL A 59 -4.52 3.96 11.83
N HIS A 60 -4.32 3.22 12.93
CA HIS A 60 -3.38 3.59 13.98
C HIS A 60 -1.93 3.61 13.48
N GLU A 61 -1.53 2.66 12.63
CA GLU A 61 -0.22 2.65 11.99
C GLU A 61 -0.01 3.86 11.07
N ARG A 62 -1.03 4.23 10.27
CA ARG A 62 -0.97 5.42 9.40
C ARG A 62 -0.82 6.70 10.22
N LYS A 63 -1.60 6.85 11.29
CA LYS A 63 -1.53 8.01 12.19
C LYS A 63 -0.15 8.12 12.82
N LEU A 64 0.40 7.02 13.32
CA LEU A 64 1.74 6.97 13.87
C LEU A 64 2.79 7.39 12.84
N ALA A 65 2.74 6.83 11.62
CA ALA A 65 3.68 7.18 10.55
C ALA A 65 3.65 8.68 10.21
N HIS A 66 2.45 9.27 10.12
CA HIS A 66 2.30 10.71 9.89
C HIS A 66 2.84 11.54 11.07
N ALA A 67 2.54 11.17 12.31
CA ALA A 67 3.03 11.87 13.50
C ALA A 67 4.56 11.84 13.60
N LEU A 68 5.17 10.67 13.37
CA LEU A 68 6.62 10.51 13.36
C LEU A 68 7.27 11.35 12.26
N THR A 69 6.69 11.35 11.05
CA THR A 69 7.20 12.15 9.92
C THR A 69 7.11 13.64 10.23
N PHE A 70 5.97 14.09 10.76
CA PHE A 70 5.76 15.49 11.15
C PHE A 70 6.78 15.94 12.20
N LEU A 71 6.95 15.18 13.29
CA LEU A 71 7.89 15.52 14.37
C LEU A 71 9.34 15.55 13.87
N LYS A 72 9.74 14.56 13.07
CA LYS A 72 11.09 14.54 12.46
C LYS A 72 11.34 15.78 11.61
N GLN A 73 10.39 16.16 10.77
CA GLN A 73 10.50 17.36 9.94
C GLN A 73 10.51 18.65 10.77
N LEU A 74 9.69 18.72 11.82
CA LEU A 74 9.63 19.88 12.71
C LEU A 74 10.96 20.07 13.44
N LEU A 75 11.49 19.02 14.06
CA LEU A 75 12.76 19.07 14.80
C LEU A 75 13.94 19.42 13.89
N ALA A 76 13.98 18.86 12.68
CA ALA A 76 14.98 19.21 11.68
C ALA A 76 14.95 20.71 11.33
N LYS A 77 13.75 21.29 11.19
CA LYS A 77 13.59 22.74 10.94
C LYS A 77 13.99 23.61 12.13
N MET A 78 13.93 23.07 13.35
CA MET A 78 14.39 23.74 14.57
C MET A 78 15.90 23.58 14.81
N GLY A 79 16.61 22.80 13.98
CA GLY A 79 18.02 22.48 14.20
C GLY A 79 18.26 21.58 15.41
N VAL A 80 17.26 20.80 15.82
CA VAL A 80 17.33 19.88 16.96
C VAL A 80 17.64 18.48 16.44
N GLU A 81 18.80 17.93 16.85
CA GLU A 81 19.13 16.52 16.64
C GLU A 81 18.48 15.67 17.75
N ALA A 82 17.42 14.96 17.41
CA ALA A 82 16.74 14.06 18.32
C ALA A 82 16.20 12.82 17.59
N GLU A 83 16.16 11.70 18.30
CA GLU A 83 15.51 10.48 17.84
C GLU A 83 14.04 10.49 18.27
N VAL A 84 13.14 10.22 17.32
CA VAL A 84 11.70 10.13 17.56
C VAL A 84 11.26 8.69 17.33
N VAL A 85 10.78 8.06 18.40
CA VAL A 85 10.24 6.70 18.41
C VAL A 85 8.79 6.76 18.86
N GLY A 86 7.94 5.90 18.30
CA GLY A 86 6.55 5.79 18.72
C GLY A 86 5.98 4.42 18.41
N THR A 87 4.92 4.08 19.12
CA THR A 87 4.17 2.83 19.00
C THR A 87 2.68 3.17 18.92
N ALA A 88 1.92 2.36 18.20
CA ALA A 88 0.46 2.50 18.13
C ALA A 88 -0.16 1.11 18.00
N ASP A 89 -1.33 0.96 18.58
CA ASP A 89 -2.16 -0.24 18.55
C ASP A 89 -3.60 0.12 18.17
N GLU A 90 -4.48 -0.88 18.10
CA GLU A 90 -5.88 -0.67 17.72
C GLU A 90 -6.67 0.23 18.69
N GLU A 91 -6.21 0.40 19.94
CA GLU A 91 -6.85 1.24 20.95
C GLU A 91 -6.35 2.70 20.91
N THR A 92 -5.27 2.95 20.16
CA THR A 92 -4.68 4.27 20.00
C THR A 92 -5.59 5.17 19.16
N ILE A 93 -6.15 6.22 19.81
CA ILE A 93 -7.12 7.17 19.22
C ILE A 93 -6.52 7.98 18.08
#